data_AF-A0A2G5U6M4-F1
#
_entry.id   AF-A0A2G5U6M4-F1
#
_cell.length_a   1.000
_cell.length_b   1.000
_cell.length_c   1.000
_cell.angle_alpha   90.00
_cell.angle_beta   90.00
_cell.angle_gamma   90.00
#
_symmetry.space_group_name_H-M   'P 1'
#
loop_
_entity.id
_entity.type
_entity.pdbx_description
1 polymer ?
#
loop_
_entity_poly.entity_id
_entity_poly.type
_entity_poly.pdbx_seq_one_letter_code
_entity_poly.pdbx_strand_id
1 'polypeptide(L)'
;MENDEDKLSAEYFCSLHSKNPETAGDEFDAKVEQIYKALKDSSVERKEDIPYKPNGELTQIDIWGPENAQKVFIMIHGGYWLFGNRKKCLAVVGVAQSLGYTVVSIGYDYANKDHPLRQTIQEAIDGVQFALDRFENAKKVVIGGHSVGAHLAFQAITRIQDPRIRQILICYDIICYLLVCYFSSSAIAGSSAILARLL
;
A
#
# COMPACT_ATOMS: atom_id res chain seq x y z
N MET A 1 29.43 -7.71 -24.50
CA MET A 1 28.22 -6.97 -24.90
C MET A 1 27.14 -7.45 -23.97
N GLU A 2 26.79 -6.63 -22.97
CA GLU A 2 25.61 -6.88 -22.13
C GLU A 2 24.39 -6.94 -23.06
N ASN A 3 23.62 -8.03 -22.99
CA ASN A 3 22.44 -8.26 -23.82
C ASN A 3 21.39 -7.19 -23.47
N ASP A 4 20.66 -6.68 -24.47
CA ASP A 4 19.66 -5.63 -24.24
C ASP A 4 18.51 -6.11 -23.30
N GLU A 5 18.27 -7.42 -23.23
CA GLU A 5 17.34 -8.01 -22.23
C GLU A 5 17.85 -7.89 -20.79
N ASP A 6 19.16 -7.97 -20.56
CA ASP A 6 19.76 -7.84 -19.22
C ASP A 6 19.67 -6.38 -18.74
N LYS A 7 19.85 -5.42 -19.67
CA LYS A 7 19.67 -3.99 -19.39
C LYS A 7 18.23 -3.64 -19.04
N LEU A 8 17.27 -4.13 -19.84
CA LEU A 8 15.85 -3.91 -19.57
C LEU A 8 15.46 -4.53 -18.23
N SER A 9 15.92 -5.74 -17.93
CA SER A 9 15.66 -6.38 -16.64
C SER A 9 16.15 -5.48 -15.49
N ALA A 10 17.37 -4.95 -15.59
CA ALA A 10 17.94 -4.09 -14.56
C ALA A 10 17.12 -2.79 -14.33
N GLU A 11 16.55 -2.19 -15.38
CA GLU A 11 15.70 -0.99 -15.29
C GLU A 11 14.41 -1.22 -14.48
N TYR A 12 13.90 -2.44 -14.46
CA TYR A 12 12.68 -2.79 -13.73
C TYR A 12 12.95 -3.23 -12.26
N PHE A 13 14.21 -3.46 -11.86
CA PHE A 13 14.52 -3.77 -10.46
C PHE A 13 14.86 -2.51 -9.67
N CYS A 14 13.88 -1.96 -8.97
CA CYS A 14 14.05 -0.74 -8.16
C CYS A 14 15.14 -0.86 -7.08
N SER A 15 15.46 -2.06 -6.60
CA SER A 15 16.56 -2.31 -5.67
C SER A 15 17.92 -1.98 -6.30
N LEU A 16 18.15 -2.28 -7.58
CA LEU A 16 19.38 -1.90 -8.30
C LEU A 16 19.54 -0.37 -8.39
N HIS A 17 18.39 0.29 -8.35
CA HIS A 17 18.18 1.71 -8.10
C HIS A 17 18.85 2.24 -6.84
N SER A 18 18.86 1.49 -5.73
CA SER A 18 19.12 1.95 -4.36
C SER A 18 20.57 2.35 -4.11
N LYS A 19 20.80 3.09 -3.01
CA LYS A 19 22.15 3.34 -2.47
C LYS A 19 22.89 2.05 -2.13
N ASN A 20 22.16 1.05 -1.63
CA ASN A 20 22.69 -0.28 -1.29
C ASN A 20 21.91 -1.37 -2.06
N PRO A 21 22.22 -1.60 -3.35
CA PRO A 21 21.44 -2.52 -4.19
C PRO A 21 21.25 -3.93 -3.63
N GLU A 22 22.32 -4.47 -3.03
CA GLU A 22 22.36 -5.85 -2.53
C GLU A 22 21.49 -6.06 -1.28
N THR A 23 21.30 -5.01 -0.47
CA THR A 23 20.59 -5.09 0.82
C THR A 23 19.27 -4.32 0.84
N ALA A 24 18.93 -3.60 -0.23
CA ALA A 24 17.77 -2.70 -0.26
C ALA A 24 16.45 -3.38 0.10
N GLY A 25 16.24 -4.63 -0.37
CA GLY A 25 15.05 -5.42 -0.06
C GLY A 25 14.96 -5.76 1.44
N ASP A 26 16.05 -6.26 2.01
CA ASP A 26 16.13 -6.64 3.42
C ASP A 26 16.00 -5.43 4.34
N GLU A 27 16.63 -4.30 3.98
CA GLU A 27 16.51 -3.04 4.71
C GLU A 27 15.06 -2.51 4.70
N PHE A 28 14.39 -2.60 3.55
CA PHE A 28 12.98 -2.24 3.43
C PHE A 28 12.11 -3.14 4.32
N ASP A 29 12.30 -4.46 4.23
CA ASP A 29 11.54 -5.45 5.00
C ASP A 29 11.74 -5.27 6.51
N ALA A 30 12.98 -5.09 6.97
CA ALA A 30 13.28 -4.82 8.37
C ALA A 30 12.56 -3.55 8.87
N LYS A 31 12.49 -2.52 8.03
CA LYS A 31 11.87 -1.24 8.39
C LYS A 31 10.34 -1.33 8.45
N VAL A 32 9.70 -1.97 7.47
CA VAL A 32 8.25 -2.14 7.50
C VAL A 32 7.82 -3.04 8.65
N GLU A 33 8.63 -4.05 9.01
CA GLU A 33 8.37 -4.87 10.19
C GLU A 33 8.53 -4.09 11.50
N GLN A 34 9.53 -3.21 11.59
CA GLN A 34 9.65 -2.30 12.73
C GLN A 34 8.42 -1.39 12.86
N ILE A 35 7.93 -0.84 11.75
CA ILE A 35 6.73 0.00 11.72
C ILE A 35 5.50 -0.79 12.17
N TYR A 36 5.32 -2.01 11.64
CA TYR A 36 4.20 -2.86 12.01
C TYR A 36 4.22 -3.18 13.51
N LYS A 37 5.38 -3.58 14.07
CA LYS A 37 5.54 -3.80 15.52
C LYS A 37 5.20 -2.55 16.33
N ALA A 38 5.73 -1.38 15.94
CA ALA A 38 5.42 -0.13 16.61
C ALA A 38 3.91 0.21 16.59
N LEU A 39 3.21 -0.09 15.50
CA LEU A 39 1.76 0.07 15.43
C LEU A 39 1.01 -0.91 16.34
N LYS A 40 1.49 -2.15 16.48
CA LYS A 40 0.91 -3.14 17.40
C LYS A 40 1.00 -2.69 18.86
N ASP A 41 2.10 -2.04 19.21
CA ASP A 41 2.36 -1.50 20.56
C ASP A 41 1.70 -0.13 20.79
N SER A 42 1.14 0.49 19.74
CA SER A 42 0.44 1.77 19.84
C SER A 42 -1.01 1.62 20.34
N SER A 43 -1.63 2.76 20.68
CA SER A 43 -3.04 2.84 21.06
C SER A 43 -4.01 2.93 19.87
N VAL A 44 -3.52 2.77 18.63
CA VAL A 44 -4.37 2.84 17.43
C VAL A 44 -5.32 1.63 17.43
N GLU A 45 -6.63 1.90 17.36
CA GLU A 45 -7.64 0.86 17.16
C GLU A 45 -7.32 0.08 15.88
N ARG A 46 -7.44 -1.25 15.92
CA ARG A 46 -7.14 -2.08 14.76
C ARG A 46 -8.00 -3.33 14.69
N LYS A 47 -8.26 -3.77 13.47
CA LYS A 47 -8.80 -5.09 13.14
C LYS A 47 -8.03 -5.64 11.96
N GLU A 48 -7.57 -6.86 12.07
CA GLU A 48 -6.64 -7.44 11.13
C GLU A 48 -7.21 -8.73 10.54
N ASP A 49 -6.72 -9.09 9.37
CA ASP A 49 -6.92 -10.39 8.75
C ASP A 49 -8.42 -10.67 8.43
N ILE A 50 -9.18 -9.62 8.12
CA ILE A 50 -10.60 -9.71 7.77
C ILE A 50 -10.72 -10.23 6.33
N PRO A 51 -11.22 -11.46 6.10
CA PRO A 51 -11.34 -12.00 4.76
C PRO A 51 -12.45 -11.32 3.97
N TYR A 52 -12.20 -11.04 2.69
CA TYR A 52 -13.22 -10.57 1.76
C TYR A 52 -13.47 -11.55 0.59
N LYS A 53 -12.66 -12.62 0.49
CA LYS A 53 -12.98 -13.81 -0.29
C LYS A 53 -12.84 -15.08 0.56
N PRO A 54 -13.65 -16.12 0.29
CA PRO A 54 -13.63 -17.35 1.07
C PRO A 54 -12.39 -18.24 0.82
N ASN A 55 -11.76 -18.16 -0.35
CA ASN A 55 -10.72 -19.10 -0.78
C ASN A 55 -9.34 -18.48 -0.99
N GLY A 56 -9.15 -17.18 -0.73
CA GLY A 56 -7.86 -16.54 -0.96
C GLY A 56 -7.07 -16.36 0.33
N GLU A 57 -5.82 -16.81 0.33
CA GLU A 57 -4.95 -16.82 1.52
C GLU A 57 -4.55 -15.39 1.96
N LEU A 58 -4.38 -14.49 0.99
CA LEU A 58 -3.98 -13.10 1.20
C LEU A 58 -5.12 -12.10 0.93
N THR A 59 -6.28 -12.58 0.46
CA THR A 59 -7.49 -11.79 0.17
C THR A 59 -8.22 -11.31 1.44
N GLN A 60 -7.49 -10.52 2.22
CA GLN A 60 -7.92 -9.97 3.50
C GLN A 60 -7.60 -8.48 3.55
N ILE A 61 -8.36 -7.75 4.37
CA ILE A 61 -8.06 -6.35 4.72
C ILE A 61 -7.61 -6.23 6.17
N ASP A 62 -6.81 -5.21 6.45
CA ASP A 62 -6.60 -4.70 7.80
C ASP A 62 -7.13 -3.28 7.91
N ILE A 63 -7.68 -2.96 9.07
CA ILE A 63 -8.22 -1.65 9.41
C ILE A 63 -7.40 -1.12 10.58
N TRP A 64 -6.86 0.09 10.40
CA TRP A 64 -6.10 0.83 11.39
C TRP A 64 -6.82 2.15 11.64
N GLY A 65 -7.64 2.19 12.68
CA GLY A 65 -8.54 3.29 13.05
C GLY A 65 -9.98 2.83 13.33
N PRO A 66 -10.84 3.76 13.77
CA PRO A 66 -12.25 3.47 14.04
C PRO A 66 -13.03 3.14 12.76
N GLU A 67 -13.93 2.16 12.84
CA GLU A 67 -14.71 1.71 11.68
C GLU A 67 -15.85 2.67 11.27
N ASN A 68 -16.25 3.58 12.15
CA ASN A 68 -17.25 4.61 11.85
C ASN A 68 -16.63 5.92 11.32
N ALA A 69 -15.36 5.88 10.90
CA ALA A 69 -14.63 7.05 10.42
C ALA A 69 -15.29 7.70 9.19
N GLN A 70 -15.29 9.03 9.19
CA GLN A 70 -15.81 9.84 8.08
C GLN A 70 -14.79 10.01 6.94
N LYS A 71 -13.51 9.76 7.22
CA LYS A 71 -12.41 9.79 6.27
C LYS A 71 -11.70 8.44 6.26
N VAL A 72 -11.53 7.87 5.06
CA VAL A 72 -10.90 6.56 4.89
C VAL A 72 -9.77 6.67 3.88
N PHE A 73 -8.64 6.05 4.18
CA PHE A 73 -7.51 5.94 3.28
C PHE A 73 -7.24 4.47 2.96
N ILE A 74 -7.61 4.04 1.76
CA ILE A 74 -7.37 2.69 1.27
C ILE A 74 -5.97 2.62 0.66
N MET A 75 -5.14 1.69 1.12
CA MET A 75 -3.77 1.49 0.66
C MET A 75 -3.57 0.08 0.10
N ILE A 76 -2.90 -0.02 -1.05
CA ILE A 76 -2.57 -1.28 -1.70
C ILE A 76 -1.05 -1.45 -1.77
N HIS A 77 -0.54 -2.59 -1.31
CA HIS A 77 0.90 -2.87 -1.35
C HIS A 77 1.40 -3.18 -2.76
N GLY A 78 2.69 -2.92 -3.00
CA GLY A 78 3.39 -3.32 -4.22
C GLY A 78 4.04 -4.70 -4.09
N GLY A 79 5.05 -4.95 -4.93
CA GLY A 79 5.82 -6.20 -4.92
C GLY A 79 5.61 -7.08 -6.15
N TYR A 80 5.57 -6.45 -7.33
CA TYR A 80 5.49 -7.14 -8.61
C TYR A 80 4.35 -8.14 -8.77
N TRP A 81 3.25 -8.02 -8.01
CA TRP A 81 2.18 -9.03 -7.91
C TRP A 81 2.65 -10.40 -7.39
N LEU A 82 3.90 -10.53 -6.94
CA LEU A 82 4.57 -11.79 -6.61
C LEU A 82 4.95 -11.90 -5.13
N PHE A 83 5.04 -10.77 -4.42
CA PHE A 83 5.46 -10.73 -3.02
C PHE A 83 4.88 -9.53 -2.27
N GLY A 84 5.03 -9.55 -0.96
CA GLY A 84 4.56 -8.51 -0.05
C GLY A 84 3.15 -8.78 0.47
N ASN A 85 2.68 -7.98 1.43
CA ASN A 85 1.36 -8.15 1.99
C ASN A 85 0.85 -6.84 2.57
N ARG A 86 -0.41 -6.85 3.03
CA ARG A 86 -1.09 -5.71 3.69
C ARG A 86 -0.37 -5.15 4.94
N LYS A 87 0.55 -5.89 5.56
CA LYS A 87 1.36 -5.40 6.70
C LYS A 87 2.55 -4.54 6.25
N LYS A 88 2.94 -4.60 4.98
CA LYS A 88 4.13 -3.91 4.44
C LYS A 88 3.89 -2.48 3.95
N CYS A 89 2.65 -1.98 3.95
CA CYS A 89 2.32 -0.60 3.51
C CYS A 89 1.78 0.29 4.64
N LEU A 90 2.20 0.04 5.89
CA LEU A 90 1.65 0.69 7.08
C LEU A 90 2.37 1.98 7.51
N ALA A 91 3.43 2.40 6.82
CA ALA A 91 4.17 3.62 7.14
C ALA A 91 3.31 4.90 7.15
N VAL A 92 2.19 4.88 6.41
CA VAL A 92 1.25 6.01 6.33
C VAL A 92 0.30 6.11 7.53
N VAL A 93 0.15 5.05 8.32
CA VAL A 93 -0.90 4.94 9.35
C VAL A 93 -0.82 6.06 10.38
N GLY A 94 0.37 6.33 10.93
CA GLY A 94 0.53 7.36 11.96
C GLY A 94 0.13 8.76 11.47
N VAL A 95 0.54 9.13 10.26
CA VAL A 95 0.21 10.44 9.67
C VAL A 95 -1.28 10.51 9.32
N ALA A 96 -1.82 9.47 8.67
CA ALA A 96 -3.24 9.41 8.31
C ALA A 96 -4.15 9.51 9.55
N GLN A 97 -3.81 8.80 10.63
CA GLN A 97 -4.51 8.87 11.91
C GLN A 97 -4.51 10.30 12.48
N SER A 98 -3.35 10.99 12.44
CA SER A 98 -3.27 12.39 12.91
C SER A 98 -4.15 13.37 12.11
N LEU A 99 -4.55 13.00 10.89
CA LEU A 99 -5.42 13.77 10.00
C LEU A 99 -6.90 13.33 10.07
N GLY A 100 -7.20 12.37 10.94
CA GLY A 100 -8.53 11.82 11.17
C GLY A 100 -8.97 10.77 10.15
N TYR A 101 -8.02 10.13 9.47
CA TYR A 101 -8.29 9.01 8.56
C TYR A 101 -8.17 7.66 9.26
N THR A 102 -9.12 6.77 8.98
CA THR A 102 -8.92 5.33 9.16
C THR A 102 -8.21 4.77 7.94
N VAL A 103 -7.13 4.02 8.13
CA VAL A 103 -6.39 3.38 7.05
C VAL A 103 -6.90 1.96 6.85
N VAL A 104 -7.19 1.60 5.61
CA VAL A 104 -7.56 0.23 5.23
C VAL A 104 -6.49 -0.30 4.30
N SER A 105 -5.79 -1.34 4.71
CA SER A 105 -4.75 -2.00 3.91
C SER A 105 -5.32 -3.22 3.21
N ILE A 106 -5.17 -3.29 1.89
CA ILE A 106 -5.72 -4.36 1.05
C ILE A 106 -4.63 -5.38 0.72
N GLY A 107 -4.87 -6.66 1.03
CA GLY A 107 -4.09 -7.79 0.53
C GLY A 107 -4.74 -8.42 -0.70
N TYR A 108 -3.96 -9.16 -1.49
CA TYR A 108 -4.40 -9.89 -2.68
C TYR A 108 -3.47 -11.10 -2.90
N ASP A 109 -3.96 -12.15 -3.57
CA ASP A 109 -3.14 -13.35 -3.83
C ASP A 109 -2.15 -13.11 -4.96
N TYR A 110 -0.99 -13.76 -4.89
CA TYR A 110 0.09 -13.58 -5.85
C TYR A 110 -0.23 -14.19 -7.20
N ALA A 111 0.23 -13.52 -8.26
CA ALA A 111 0.19 -14.06 -9.60
C ALA A 111 1.13 -15.27 -9.69
N ASN A 112 0.63 -16.39 -10.19
CA ASN A 112 1.43 -17.58 -10.47
C ASN A 112 0.78 -18.38 -11.62
N LYS A 113 1.32 -19.55 -11.94
CA LYS A 113 0.82 -20.39 -13.07
C LYS A 113 -0.65 -20.81 -12.91
N ASP A 114 -1.10 -21.00 -11.68
CA ASP A 114 -2.46 -21.46 -11.33
C ASP A 114 -3.37 -20.28 -10.93
N HIS A 115 -2.78 -19.10 -10.68
CA HIS A 115 -3.47 -17.87 -10.31
C HIS A 115 -3.06 -16.71 -11.24
N PRO A 116 -3.76 -16.51 -12.37
CA PRO A 116 -3.35 -15.54 -13.38
C PRO A 116 -3.35 -14.10 -12.85
N LEU A 117 -2.46 -13.26 -13.38
CA LEU A 117 -2.38 -11.83 -13.02
C LEU A 117 -3.74 -11.09 -13.09
N ARG A 118 -4.60 -11.45 -14.06
CA ARG A 118 -5.94 -10.86 -14.17
C ARG A 118 -6.77 -11.11 -12.90
N GLN A 119 -6.65 -12.30 -12.31
CA GLN A 119 -7.35 -12.67 -11.09
C GLN A 119 -6.80 -11.89 -9.89
N THR A 120 -5.47 -11.80 -9.73
CA THR A 120 -4.83 -10.94 -8.72
C THR A 120 -5.31 -9.49 -8.81
N ILE A 121 -5.37 -8.93 -10.03
CA ILE A 121 -5.87 -7.57 -10.25
C ILE A 121 -7.33 -7.46 -9.81
N GLN A 122 -8.17 -8.43 -10.19
CA GLN A 122 -9.57 -8.41 -9.81
C GLN A 122 -9.75 -8.52 -8.29
N GLU A 123 -8.96 -9.34 -7.61
CA GLU A 123 -9.01 -9.50 -6.16
C GLU A 123 -8.64 -8.22 -5.41
N ALA A 124 -7.65 -7.47 -5.87
CA ALA A 124 -7.33 -6.18 -5.28
C ALA A 124 -8.51 -5.20 -5.40
N ILE A 125 -9.20 -5.21 -6.55
CA ILE A 125 -10.37 -4.35 -6.79
C ILE A 125 -11.56 -4.79 -5.94
N ASP A 126 -11.79 -6.10 -5.82
CA ASP A 126 -12.81 -6.67 -4.94
C ASP A 126 -12.54 -6.28 -3.48
N GLY A 127 -11.27 -6.25 -3.05
CA GLY A 127 -10.88 -5.78 -1.72
C GLY A 127 -11.15 -4.29 -1.50
N VAL A 128 -10.92 -3.45 -2.52
CA VAL A 128 -11.29 -2.02 -2.48
C VAL A 128 -12.81 -1.86 -2.37
N GLN A 129 -13.59 -2.60 -3.17
CA GLN A 129 -15.05 -2.57 -3.10
C GLN A 129 -15.53 -3.00 -1.72
N PHE A 130 -15.00 -4.09 -1.18
CA PHE A 130 -15.32 -4.57 0.16
C PHE A 130 -15.03 -3.52 1.25
N ALA A 131 -13.90 -2.82 1.15
CA ALA A 131 -13.60 -1.70 2.05
C ALA A 131 -14.59 -0.54 1.89
N LEU A 132 -14.96 -0.17 0.66
CA LEU A 132 -15.93 0.89 0.39
C LEU A 132 -17.33 0.57 0.95
N ASP A 133 -17.77 -0.68 0.85
CA ASP A 133 -19.04 -1.15 1.38
C ASP A 133 -19.01 -1.15 2.92
N ARG A 134 -17.92 -1.63 3.51
CA ARG A 134 -17.73 -1.63 4.96
C ARG A 134 -17.74 -0.24 5.58
N PHE A 135 -17.23 0.74 4.84
CA PHE A 135 -17.23 2.16 5.21
C PHE A 135 -18.29 2.95 4.43
N GLU A 136 -19.49 2.40 4.24
CA GLU A 136 -20.61 3.03 3.51
C GLU A 136 -20.87 4.50 3.91
N ASN A 137 -20.68 4.82 5.20
CA ASN A 137 -20.92 6.14 5.78
C ASN A 137 -19.72 7.11 5.67
N ALA A 138 -18.60 6.69 5.08
CA ALA A 138 -17.46 7.56 4.85
C ALA A 138 -17.82 8.68 3.85
N LYS A 139 -17.38 9.90 4.14
CA LYS A 139 -17.63 11.08 3.29
C LYS A 139 -16.48 11.39 2.35
N LYS A 140 -15.26 11.02 2.75
CA LYS A 140 -14.05 11.21 1.96
C LYS A 140 -13.26 9.91 1.95
N VAL A 141 -13.04 9.37 0.77
CA VAL A 141 -12.14 8.25 0.55
C VAL A 141 -10.95 8.74 -0.27
N VAL A 142 -9.76 8.39 0.20
CA VAL A 142 -8.52 8.46 -0.56
C VAL A 142 -8.12 7.03 -0.85
N ILE A 143 -7.63 6.78 -2.05
CA ILE A 143 -7.04 5.48 -2.40
C ILE A 143 -5.61 5.70 -2.86
N GLY A 144 -4.72 4.80 -2.49
CA GLY A 144 -3.33 4.88 -2.91
C GLY A 144 -2.64 3.54 -2.94
N GLY A 145 -1.42 3.58 -3.43
CA GLY A 145 -0.57 2.40 -3.46
C GLY A 145 0.85 2.71 -3.86
N HIS A 146 1.72 1.73 -3.62
CA HIS A 146 3.15 1.80 -3.92
C HIS A 146 3.49 0.86 -5.09
N SER A 147 4.21 1.35 -6.10
CA SER A 147 4.62 0.57 -7.27
C SER A 147 3.41 -0.11 -7.93
N VAL A 148 3.38 -1.44 -7.99
CA VAL A 148 2.22 -2.22 -8.45
C VAL A 148 0.92 -1.88 -7.71
N GLY A 149 0.98 -1.57 -6.42
CA GLY A 149 -0.19 -1.15 -5.66
C GLY A 149 -0.82 0.14 -6.21
N ALA A 150 0.00 1.02 -6.79
CA ALA A 150 -0.47 2.25 -7.43
C ALA A 150 -1.19 1.95 -8.75
N HIS A 151 -0.69 0.99 -9.53
CA HIS A 151 -1.39 0.43 -10.68
C HIS A 151 -2.75 -0.18 -10.27
N LEU A 152 -2.79 -0.97 -9.19
CA LEU A 152 -4.03 -1.57 -8.69
C LEU A 152 -5.03 -0.52 -8.19
N ALA A 153 -4.55 0.52 -7.50
CA ALA A 153 -5.39 1.64 -7.07
C ALA A 153 -6.03 2.35 -8.27
N PHE A 154 -5.25 2.60 -9.33
CA PHE A 154 -5.77 3.18 -10.56
C PHE A 154 -6.82 2.28 -11.24
N GLN A 155 -6.57 0.98 -11.32
CA GLN A 155 -7.54 0.00 -11.84
C GLN A 155 -8.84 0.00 -11.02
N ALA A 156 -8.76 0.10 -9.69
CA ALA A 156 -9.95 0.13 -8.84
C ALA A 156 -10.81 1.37 -9.09
N ILE A 157 -10.21 2.57 -9.15
CA ILE A 157 -10.97 3.82 -9.37
C ILE A 157 -11.70 3.79 -10.71
N THR A 158 -11.02 3.33 -11.76
CA THR A 158 -11.58 3.30 -13.12
C THR A 158 -12.76 2.34 -13.27
N ARG A 159 -12.82 1.28 -12.44
CA ARG A 159 -13.88 0.26 -12.48
C ARG A 159 -15.01 0.50 -11.49
N ILE A 160 -14.72 0.98 -10.28
CA ILE A 160 -15.72 1.14 -9.20
C ILE A 160 -16.49 2.47 -9.32
N GLN A 161 -15.83 3.55 -9.74
CA GLN A 161 -16.45 4.88 -9.92
C GLN A 161 -17.25 5.40 -8.70
N ASP A 162 -16.76 5.15 -7.48
CA ASP A 162 -17.41 5.61 -6.26
C ASP A 162 -17.22 7.13 -6.05
N PRO A 163 -18.29 7.93 -5.90
CA PRO A 163 -18.21 9.39 -5.79
C PRO A 163 -17.56 9.89 -4.49
N ARG A 164 -17.36 9.01 -3.49
CA ARG A 164 -16.66 9.31 -2.24
C ARG A 164 -15.15 9.33 -2.44
N ILE A 165 -14.63 8.73 -3.51
CA ILE A 165 -13.21 8.77 -3.85
C ILE A 165 -12.89 10.18 -4.36
N ARG A 166 -12.15 10.95 -3.56
CA ARG A 166 -11.85 12.36 -3.85
C ARG A 166 -10.42 12.60 -4.29
N GLN A 167 -9.50 11.70 -3.95
CA GLN A 167 -8.08 11.86 -4.23
C GLN A 167 -7.44 10.48 -4.47
N ILE A 168 -6.37 10.48 -5.26
CA ILE A 168 -5.50 9.33 -5.47
C ILE A 168 -4.08 9.67 -5.03
N LEU A 169 -3.45 8.76 -4.27
CA LEU A 169 -2.04 8.85 -3.93
C LEU A 169 -1.27 7.74 -4.65
N ILE A 170 -0.55 8.12 -5.71
CA ILE A 170 0.27 7.20 -6.49
C ILE A 170 1.74 7.39 -6.08
N CYS A 171 2.37 6.34 -5.56
CA CYS A 171 3.80 6.33 -5.26
C CYS A 171 4.53 5.43 -6.27
N TYR A 172 5.15 6.04 -7.29
CA TYR A 172 6.15 5.41 -8.18
C TYR A 172 7.57 5.86 -7.81
N ASP A 173 8.55 5.01 -8.10
CA ASP A 173 9.92 4.94 -7.53
C ASP A 173 10.70 6.26 -7.37
N ILE A 174 10.43 7.32 -8.13
CA ILE A 174 11.09 8.62 -7.95
C ILE A 174 10.71 9.28 -6.60
N ILE A 175 9.50 9.02 -6.08
CA ILE A 175 9.09 9.50 -4.76
C ILE A 175 9.53 8.55 -3.64
N CYS A 176 9.76 7.27 -3.95
CA CYS A 176 10.30 6.31 -2.98
C CYS A 176 11.75 6.60 -2.66
N TYR A 177 12.52 7.10 -3.62
CA TYR A 177 13.86 7.61 -3.37
C TYR A 177 13.85 8.76 -2.35
N LEU A 178 12.87 9.66 -2.44
CA LEU A 178 12.69 10.75 -1.48
C LEU A 178 12.17 10.23 -0.14
N LEU A 179 11.22 9.31 -0.10
CA LEU A 179 10.69 8.78 1.16
C LEU A 179 11.71 7.89 1.88
N VAL A 180 12.33 6.91 1.21
CA VAL A 180 13.33 6.00 1.80
C VAL A 180 14.58 6.74 2.24
N CYS A 181 15.06 7.76 1.49
CA CYS A 181 16.18 8.61 1.93
C CYS A 181 15.80 9.57 3.08
N TYR A 182 14.53 10.01 3.18
CA TYR A 182 14.06 10.86 4.28
C TYR A 182 13.62 10.09 5.54
N PHE A 183 13.58 8.75 5.50
CA PHE A 183 13.44 7.97 6.73
C PHE A 183 14.80 7.67 7.40
N SER A 184 15.80 8.55 7.21
CA SER A 184 16.91 8.72 8.16
C SER A 184 16.45 9.63 9.30
N SER A 185 16.92 9.38 10.52
CA SER A 185 16.30 9.74 11.80
C SER A 185 15.99 11.24 12.06
N SER A 186 16.38 12.15 11.16
CA SER A 186 16.10 13.59 11.22
C SER A 186 14.97 14.07 10.29
N ALA A 187 14.37 13.19 9.47
CA ALA A 187 13.52 13.61 8.35
C ALA A 187 12.09 13.03 8.34
N ILE A 188 11.70 12.29 9.39
CA ILE A 188 10.30 11.85 9.61
C ILE A 188 9.33 13.04 9.57
N ALA A 189 9.73 14.20 10.10
CA ALA A 189 8.91 15.41 10.05
C ALA A 189 8.64 15.93 8.62
N GLY A 190 9.58 15.75 7.68
CA GLY A 190 9.47 16.26 6.30
C GLY A 190 8.58 15.40 5.40
N SER A 191 8.71 14.09 5.46
CA SER A 191 7.87 13.15 4.69
C SER A 191 6.43 13.13 5.20
N SER A 192 6.24 13.22 6.52
CA SER A 192 4.92 13.40 7.13
C SER A 192 4.26 14.70 6.69
N ALA A 193 5.01 15.79 6.51
CA ALA A 193 4.48 17.06 6.03
C ALA A 193 4.04 17.02 4.55
N ILE A 194 4.73 16.27 3.69
CA ILE A 194 4.32 16.10 2.29
C ILE A 194 3.04 15.24 2.23
N LEU A 195 3.01 14.11 2.92
CA LEU A 195 1.82 13.26 2.98
C LEU A 195 0.63 14.02 3.58
N ALA A 196 0.85 14.83 4.62
CA ALA A 196 -0.18 15.69 5.21
C ALA A 196 -0.66 16.82 4.29
N ARG A 197 0.14 17.23 3.29
CA ARG A 197 -0.30 18.17 2.25
C ARG A 197 -1.09 17.50 1.14
N LEU A 198 -0.90 16.20 0.94
CA LEU A 198 -1.57 15.42 -0.12
C LEU A 198 -2.93 14.85 0.35
N LEU A 199 -3.12 14.64 1.66
CA LEU A 199 -4.35 14.14 2.29
C LEU A 199 -5.24 15.27 2.83
#